data_AF-A0A6H5J6M3-F1
#
_entry.id   AF-A0A6H5J6M3-F1
#
_cell.length_a   1.000
_cell.length_b   1.000
_cell.length_c   1.000
_cell.angle_alpha   90.00
_cell.angle_beta   90.00
_cell.angle_gamma   90.00
#
_symmetry.space_group_name_H-M   'P 1'
#
loop_
_entity.id
_entity.type
_entity.pdbx_description
1 polymer ?
#
loop_
_entity_poly.entity_id
_entity_poly.type
_entity_poly.pdbx_seq_one_letter_code
_entity_poly.pdbx_strand_id
1 'polypeptide(L)'
;MEGAKHQRENPWDVHMVEATPATLHVWRVIGDESGVAAYAAARAPSVPATTESDWSAMYFQLSPGNAVGTLGYRWDQGYPVARLVRISLPLGACGAVALVVDDTGEKVEAGAEFAKRENKLPGLMVSSDIPGAFKAAVLKSRLGVPSDEPLLPALGRRQPPVVLVCRESVGEWEVAVPHNLLGVMARGNAWEERRVAEFRPHTGITAEARLCRPKCAKTEEGAVPWHRWRDGEDVMSLGIAVEAEGESIRWLSGAIASPVAENVARTDPV
;
A
#
# COMPACT_ATOMS: atom_id res chain seq x y z
N MET A 1 -17.98 -19.59 -44.98
CA MET A 1 -17.95 -18.27 -44.31
C MET A 1 -17.56 -18.52 -42.87
N GLU A 2 -16.27 -18.44 -42.58
CA GLU A 2 -15.77 -18.47 -41.21
C GLU A 2 -16.13 -17.15 -40.53
N GLY A 3 -16.87 -17.22 -39.44
CA GLY A 3 -17.21 -16.05 -38.63
C GLY A 3 -15.96 -15.50 -37.98
N ALA A 4 -15.60 -14.26 -38.32
CA ALA A 4 -14.53 -13.53 -37.65
C ALA A 4 -14.86 -13.43 -36.16
N LYS A 5 -14.16 -14.21 -35.33
CA LYS A 5 -14.18 -14.04 -33.87
C LYS A 5 -13.75 -12.61 -33.60
N HIS A 6 -14.71 -11.76 -33.18
CA HIS A 6 -14.40 -10.46 -32.62
C HIS A 6 -13.49 -10.72 -31.42
N GLN A 7 -12.20 -10.43 -31.56
CA GLN A 7 -11.34 -10.20 -30.42
C GLN A 7 -12.00 -9.05 -29.66
N ARG A 8 -12.56 -9.35 -28.48
CA ARG A 8 -13.03 -8.31 -27.58
C ARG A 8 -11.81 -7.50 -27.22
N GLU A 9 -11.84 -6.22 -27.56
CA GLU A 9 -10.87 -5.24 -27.08
C GLU A 9 -10.78 -5.35 -25.55
N ASN A 10 -9.55 -5.32 -25.04
CA ASN A 10 -9.28 -5.49 -23.63
C ASN A 10 -9.96 -4.33 -22.87
N PRO A 11 -10.91 -4.57 -21.96
CA PRO A 11 -11.75 -3.50 -21.40
C PRO A 11 -11.04 -2.67 -20.31
N TRP A 12 -9.75 -2.90 -20.09
CA TRP A 12 -9.00 -2.34 -18.97
C TRP A 12 -7.93 -1.37 -19.47
N ASP A 13 -7.96 -0.13 -18.96
CA ASP A 13 -6.86 0.82 -19.15
C ASP A 13 -5.94 0.77 -17.92
N VAL A 14 -4.63 0.69 -18.17
CA VAL A 14 -3.62 0.67 -17.10
C VAL A 14 -2.75 1.91 -17.21
N HIS A 15 -2.84 2.77 -16.21
CA HIS A 15 -2.04 3.98 -16.06
C HIS A 15 -0.88 3.70 -15.11
N MET A 16 0.33 4.02 -15.55
CA MET A 16 1.53 3.87 -14.76
C MET A 16 2.20 5.23 -14.63
N VAL A 17 2.50 5.62 -13.40
CA VAL A 17 3.18 6.89 -13.09
C VAL A 17 4.43 6.56 -12.30
N GLU A 18 5.59 6.82 -12.90
CA GLU A 18 6.86 6.77 -12.16
C GLU A 18 7.06 8.11 -11.46
N ALA A 19 7.39 8.07 -10.16
CA ALA A 19 7.52 9.29 -9.40
C ALA A 19 8.46 9.14 -8.20
N THR A 20 9.08 10.25 -7.79
CA THR A 20 10.18 10.26 -6.81
C THR A 20 9.95 11.37 -5.76
N PRO A 21 8.97 11.20 -4.85
CA PRO A 21 8.81 12.15 -3.76
C PRO A 21 10.04 12.09 -2.85
N ALA A 22 10.28 13.11 -2.02
CA ALA A 22 11.42 13.05 -1.11
C ALA A 22 11.25 11.93 -0.06
N THR A 23 10.04 11.82 0.48
CA THR A 23 9.67 10.86 1.53
C THR A 23 8.24 10.39 1.31
N LEU A 24 7.99 9.10 1.53
CA LEU A 24 6.66 8.51 1.58
C LEU A 24 6.38 8.01 3.00
N HIS A 25 5.27 8.45 3.58
CA HIS A 25 4.82 7.96 4.88
C HIS A 25 3.83 6.82 4.69
N VAL A 26 4.18 5.68 5.28
CA VAL A 26 3.36 4.46 5.19
C VAL A 26 3.11 3.90 6.58
N TRP A 27 2.06 3.11 6.71
CA TRP A 27 1.53 2.63 7.97
C TRP A 27 1.37 1.12 7.95
N ARG A 28 1.63 0.49 9.09
CA ARG A 28 1.41 -0.94 9.27
C ARG A 28 1.01 -1.24 10.70
N VAL A 29 0.09 -2.19 10.84
CA VAL A 29 -0.16 -2.84 12.12
C VAL A 29 0.69 -4.12 12.22
N ILE A 30 1.54 -4.17 13.24
CA ILE A 30 2.33 -5.34 13.64
C ILE A 30 1.83 -5.88 14.98
N GLY A 31 2.29 -7.06 15.40
CA GLY A 31 1.99 -7.64 16.70
C GLY A 31 2.94 -7.14 17.78
N ASP A 32 3.48 -8.06 18.59
CA ASP A 32 4.41 -7.76 19.66
C ASP A 32 5.87 -7.64 19.19
N GLU A 33 6.14 -7.71 17.89
CA GLU A 33 7.47 -7.58 17.33
C GLU A 33 8.12 -6.22 17.64
N SER A 34 9.45 -6.21 17.69
CA SER A 34 10.20 -4.99 18.03
C SER A 34 10.12 -3.90 16.95
N GLY A 35 9.72 -4.24 15.73
CA GLY A 35 9.56 -3.33 14.61
C GLY A 35 9.26 -4.07 13.30
N VAL A 36 9.21 -3.33 12.20
CA VAL A 36 8.83 -3.84 10.86
C VAL A 36 9.81 -4.91 10.37
N ALA A 37 11.11 -4.75 10.63
CA ALA A 37 12.10 -5.74 10.23
C ALA A 37 11.93 -7.08 10.97
N ALA A 38 11.64 -7.03 12.27
CA ALA A 38 11.37 -8.23 13.08
C ALA A 38 10.06 -8.89 12.64
N TYR A 39 9.02 -8.10 12.38
CA TYR A 39 7.77 -8.57 11.79
C TYR A 39 8.02 -9.26 10.44
N ALA A 40 8.78 -8.63 9.53
CA ALA A 40 9.07 -9.19 8.22
C ALA A 40 9.86 -10.49 8.31
N ALA A 41 10.80 -10.61 9.26
CA ALA A 41 11.54 -11.85 9.49
C ALA A 41 10.64 -12.97 10.06
N ALA A 42 9.76 -12.65 11.01
CA ALA A 42 8.82 -13.61 11.61
C ALA A 42 7.75 -14.09 10.62
N ARG A 43 7.49 -13.29 9.57
CA ARG A 43 6.47 -13.54 8.54
C ARG A 43 7.08 -13.82 7.17
N ALA A 44 8.39 -14.00 7.09
CA ALA A 44 9.06 -14.32 5.86
C ALA A 44 8.46 -15.61 5.29
N PRO A 45 8.12 -15.66 3.98
CA PRO A 45 7.62 -16.88 3.39
C PRO A 45 8.61 -18.02 3.64
N SER A 46 8.14 -19.15 4.19
CA SER A 46 8.95 -20.37 4.32
C SER A 46 9.19 -21.06 2.96
N VAL A 47 8.77 -20.42 1.87
CA VAL A 47 8.76 -20.99 0.53
C VAL A 47 10.15 -20.83 -0.09
N PRO A 48 10.72 -21.86 -0.74
CA PRO A 48 12.00 -21.73 -1.42
C PRO A 48 12.01 -20.56 -2.41
N ALA A 49 13.13 -19.83 -2.49
CA ALA A 49 13.31 -18.64 -3.33
C ALA A 49 12.97 -18.87 -4.83
N THR A 50 12.94 -20.12 -5.29
CA THR A 50 12.57 -20.51 -6.65
C THR A 50 11.07 -20.44 -6.95
N THR A 51 10.25 -20.04 -5.98
CA THR A 51 8.77 -20.01 -6.10
C THR A 51 8.16 -18.72 -5.56
N GLU A 52 8.95 -17.63 -5.54
CA GLU A 52 8.42 -16.31 -5.20
C GLU A 52 7.31 -15.91 -6.18
N SER A 53 6.16 -15.51 -5.65
CA SER A 53 5.06 -14.99 -6.46
C SER A 53 5.34 -13.54 -6.88
N ASP A 54 4.67 -13.10 -7.95
CA ASP A 54 4.76 -11.70 -8.42
C ASP A 54 4.45 -10.67 -7.34
N TRP A 55 3.60 -11.06 -6.40
CA TRP A 55 3.07 -10.23 -5.33
C TRP A 55 3.76 -10.49 -3.98
N SER A 56 4.93 -11.14 -3.98
CA SER A 56 5.72 -11.39 -2.77
C SER A 56 6.41 -10.11 -2.28
N ALA A 57 5.79 -9.45 -1.31
CA ALA A 57 6.28 -8.22 -0.70
C ALA A 57 5.70 -7.99 0.70
N MET A 58 6.22 -6.96 1.36
CA MET A 58 5.62 -6.38 2.55
C MET A 58 4.71 -5.23 2.16
N TYR A 59 3.43 -5.33 2.52
CA TYR A 59 2.40 -4.34 2.20
C TYR A 59 2.24 -3.34 3.33
N PHE A 60 2.15 -2.06 2.99
CA PHE A 60 1.86 -0.97 3.90
C PHE A 60 0.66 -0.17 3.40
N GLN A 61 0.00 0.56 4.28
CA GLN A 61 -1.11 1.45 3.94
C GLN A 61 -0.63 2.89 3.88
N LEU A 62 -1.18 3.72 2.99
CA LEU A 62 -0.92 5.17 3.04
C LEU A 62 -1.74 5.89 4.12
N SER A 63 -2.83 5.25 4.57
CA SER A 63 -3.69 5.76 5.63
C SER A 63 -3.51 4.98 6.93
N PRO A 64 -3.41 5.63 8.10
CA PRO A 64 -3.44 4.96 9.37
C PRO A 64 -4.80 4.31 9.64
N GLY A 65 -5.91 4.88 9.13
CA GLY A 65 -7.26 4.29 9.24
C GLY A 65 -7.33 2.91 8.60
N ASN A 66 -6.88 2.81 7.35
CA ASN A 66 -6.83 1.54 6.63
C ASN A 66 -5.87 0.54 7.29
N ALA A 67 -4.74 1.01 7.83
CA ALA A 67 -3.82 0.14 8.57
C ALA A 67 -4.50 -0.46 9.80
N VAL A 68 -5.23 0.36 10.57
CA VAL A 68 -5.96 -0.05 11.77
C VAL A 68 -7.10 -1.04 11.45
N GLY A 69 -7.69 -0.97 10.24
CA GLY A 69 -8.62 -1.99 9.75
C GLY A 69 -8.05 -3.43 9.73
N THR A 70 -6.72 -3.57 9.84
CA THR A 70 -6.04 -4.89 9.89
C THR A 70 -5.75 -5.41 11.31
N LEU A 71 -6.23 -4.73 12.36
CA LEU A 71 -6.02 -5.13 13.77
C LEU A 71 -6.51 -6.55 14.07
N GLY A 72 -7.70 -6.92 13.58
CA GLY A 72 -8.30 -8.23 13.83
C GLY A 72 -7.36 -9.38 13.46
N TYR A 73 -6.65 -9.27 12.33
CA TYR A 73 -5.68 -10.28 11.90
C TYR A 73 -4.54 -10.50 12.89
N ARG A 74 -4.15 -9.49 13.69
CA ARG A 74 -3.12 -9.68 14.73
C ARG A 74 -3.66 -10.39 15.94
N TRP A 75 -4.89 -10.09 16.35
CA TRP A 75 -5.52 -10.79 17.46
C TRP A 75 -5.80 -12.25 17.10
N ASP A 76 -6.23 -12.52 15.88
CA ASP A 76 -6.42 -13.89 15.36
C ASP A 76 -5.10 -14.69 15.33
N GLN A 77 -3.96 -13.99 15.18
CA GLN A 77 -2.63 -14.58 15.25
C GLN A 77 -2.14 -14.79 16.70
N GLY A 78 -2.94 -14.44 17.70
CA GLY A 78 -2.63 -14.62 19.12
C GLY A 78 -1.85 -13.50 19.77
N TYR A 79 -1.67 -12.34 19.10
CA TYR A 79 -0.98 -11.22 19.70
C TYR A 79 -1.88 -10.51 20.73
N PRO A 80 -1.45 -10.37 22.00
CA PRO A 80 -2.23 -9.68 23.03
C PRO A 80 -2.26 -8.17 22.81
N VAL A 81 -1.27 -7.63 22.07
CA VAL A 81 -1.14 -6.23 21.71
C VAL A 81 -0.75 -6.15 20.24
N ALA A 82 -1.46 -5.30 19.50
CA ALA A 82 -1.10 -4.90 18.15
C ALA A 82 -0.61 -3.45 18.17
N ARG A 83 0.33 -3.12 17.29
CA ARG A 83 0.98 -1.81 17.26
C ARG A 83 0.83 -1.18 15.89
N LEU A 84 0.32 0.04 15.85
CA LEU A 84 0.37 0.88 14.66
C LEU A 84 1.74 1.55 14.58
N VAL A 85 2.41 1.31 13.47
CA VAL A 85 3.74 1.82 13.17
C VAL A 85 3.67 2.69 11.92
N ARG A 86 4.30 3.87 12.00
CA ARG A 86 4.57 4.75 10.88
C ARG A 86 5.99 4.52 10.40
N ILE A 87 6.17 4.40 9.09
CA ILE A 87 7.47 4.30 8.43
C ILE A 87 7.61 5.49 7.48
N SER A 88 8.72 6.22 7.58
CA SER A 88 9.10 7.27 6.63
C SER A 88 10.13 6.70 5.66
N LEU A 89 9.72 6.41 4.42
CA LEU A 89 10.56 5.86 3.37
C LEU A 89 11.18 7.00 2.55
N PRO A 90 12.51 7.24 2.53
CA PRO A 90 13.08 8.27 1.69
C PRO A 90 13.18 7.78 0.25
N LEU A 91 12.24 8.22 -0.59
CA LEU A 91 12.23 7.84 -2.01
C LEU A 91 13.28 8.60 -2.84
N GLY A 92 14.06 9.50 -2.23
CA GLY A 92 15.31 9.99 -2.82
C GLY A 92 16.38 8.88 -2.99
N ALA A 93 16.32 7.83 -2.16
CA ALA A 93 17.24 6.69 -2.22
C ALA A 93 16.62 5.45 -2.91
N CYS A 94 15.31 5.45 -3.15
CA CYS A 94 14.57 4.42 -3.87
C CYS A 94 13.45 5.04 -4.72
N GLY A 95 13.36 4.69 -6.00
CA GLY A 95 12.24 5.15 -6.83
C GLY A 95 10.89 4.61 -6.34
N ALA A 96 9.80 5.24 -6.77
CA ALA A 96 8.48 4.65 -6.67
C ALA A 96 7.81 4.59 -8.03
N VAL A 97 7.08 3.50 -8.24
CA VAL A 97 6.17 3.35 -9.37
C VAL A 97 4.78 3.25 -8.79
N ALA A 98 3.95 4.25 -9.09
CA ALA A 98 2.54 4.21 -8.81
C ALA A 98 1.83 3.51 -9.98
N LEU A 99 1.17 2.40 -9.67
CA LEU A 99 0.24 1.73 -10.56
C LEU A 99 -1.18 2.19 -10.25
N VAL A 100 -1.85 2.56 -11.32
CA VAL A 100 -3.26 2.88 -11.34
C VAL A 100 -3.92 2.06 -12.44
N VAL A 101 -4.79 1.13 -12.09
CA VAL A 101 -5.60 0.38 -13.07
C VAL A 101 -6.97 1.03 -13.16
N ASP A 102 -7.29 1.72 -14.24
CA ASP A 102 -8.62 2.32 -14.39
C ASP A 102 -9.56 1.34 -15.12
N ASP A 103 -10.75 1.12 -14.55
CA ASP A 103 -11.83 0.39 -15.22
C ASP A 103 -12.64 1.41 -16.01
N THR A 104 -12.09 1.83 -17.15
CA THR A 104 -12.69 2.86 -18.01
C THR A 104 -13.83 2.33 -18.89
N GLY A 105 -14.24 1.07 -18.73
CA GLY A 105 -15.31 0.47 -19.53
C GLY A 105 -16.70 1.03 -19.22
N GLU A 106 -17.07 2.16 -19.86
CA GLU A 106 -18.41 2.77 -19.96
C GLU A 106 -19.17 3.11 -18.66
N LYS A 107 -18.72 2.69 -17.48
CA LYS A 107 -19.36 3.03 -16.18
C LYS A 107 -18.88 4.34 -15.58
N VAL A 108 -17.87 4.99 -16.18
CA VAL A 108 -17.30 6.24 -15.69
C VAL A 108 -18.29 7.41 -15.83
N GLU A 109 -19.17 7.45 -16.84
CA GLU A 109 -20.16 8.55 -16.94
C GLU A 109 -21.24 8.49 -15.85
N ALA A 110 -21.73 7.29 -15.52
CA ALA A 110 -22.65 7.10 -14.39
C ALA A 110 -21.96 7.35 -13.03
N GLY A 111 -20.68 6.98 -12.91
CA GLY A 111 -19.85 7.27 -11.75
C GLY A 111 -19.49 8.77 -11.61
N ALA A 112 -19.31 9.49 -12.71
CA ALA A 112 -18.94 10.91 -12.72
C ALA A 112 -20.10 11.81 -12.27
N GLU A 113 -21.36 11.48 -12.60
CA GLU A 113 -22.53 12.17 -12.04
C GLU A 113 -22.69 11.90 -10.53
N PHE A 114 -22.43 10.67 -10.09
CA PHE A 114 -22.45 10.32 -8.66
C PHE A 114 -21.32 11.01 -7.88
N ALA A 115 -20.10 11.04 -8.44
CA ALA A 115 -18.92 11.68 -7.88
C ALA A 115 -19.08 13.21 -7.79
N LYS A 116 -19.71 13.84 -8.80
CA LYS A 116 -20.10 15.26 -8.76
C LYS A 116 -21.14 15.57 -7.67
N ARG A 117 -22.07 14.65 -7.38
CA ARG A 117 -23.07 14.80 -6.31
C ARG A 117 -22.47 14.71 -4.90
N GLU A 118 -21.42 13.92 -4.74
CA GLU A 118 -20.79 13.59 -3.45
C GLU A 118 -19.47 14.34 -3.18
N ASN A 119 -19.03 15.22 -4.09
CA ASN A 119 -17.75 15.93 -4.02
C ASN A 119 -16.53 14.97 -3.92
N LYS A 120 -16.60 13.84 -4.63
CA LYS A 120 -15.53 12.82 -4.71
C LYS A 120 -14.89 12.85 -6.11
N LEU A 121 -13.61 12.53 -6.21
CA LEU A 121 -12.89 12.47 -7.48
C LEU A 121 -13.35 11.24 -8.31
N PRO A 122 -13.59 11.37 -9.63
CA PRO A 122 -14.03 10.26 -10.47
C PRO A 122 -12.92 9.21 -10.68
N GLY A 123 -13.36 7.94 -10.69
CA GLY A 123 -12.79 6.75 -11.33
C GLY A 123 -11.27 6.55 -11.24
N LEU A 124 -10.83 5.65 -10.35
CA LEU A 124 -9.49 5.08 -10.39
C LEU A 124 -9.47 3.81 -9.50
N MET A 125 -9.19 2.64 -10.07
CA MET A 125 -9.22 1.30 -9.44
C MET A 125 -10.46 0.99 -8.59
N VAL A 126 -11.45 0.36 -9.22
CA VAL A 126 -12.56 -0.32 -8.53
C VAL A 126 -12.83 -1.66 -9.20
N SER A 127 -11.97 -2.67 -9.00
CA SER A 127 -12.42 -4.04 -9.21
C SER A 127 -11.46 -5.06 -8.60
N SER A 128 -11.94 -5.75 -7.56
CA SER A 128 -11.43 -7.05 -7.10
C SER A 128 -11.46 -8.14 -8.17
N ASP A 129 -12.07 -7.88 -9.33
CA ASP A 129 -12.37 -8.86 -10.36
C ASP A 129 -11.25 -9.01 -11.39
N ILE A 130 -10.23 -8.13 -11.36
CA ILE A 130 -9.02 -8.29 -12.19
C ILE A 130 -8.03 -9.20 -11.44
N PRO A 131 -7.69 -10.39 -11.99
CA PRO A 131 -6.76 -11.31 -11.34
C PRO A 131 -5.38 -10.67 -11.15
N GLY A 132 -4.75 -10.91 -10.00
CA GLY A 132 -3.40 -10.40 -9.71
C GLY A 132 -2.35 -10.82 -10.75
N ALA A 133 -2.47 -12.01 -11.34
CA ALA A 133 -1.57 -12.47 -12.41
C ALA A 133 -1.65 -11.60 -13.67
N PHE A 134 -2.84 -11.12 -14.03
CA PHE A 134 -3.03 -10.21 -15.16
C PHE A 134 -2.40 -8.84 -14.85
N LYS A 135 -2.69 -8.28 -13.65
CA LYS A 135 -2.07 -7.03 -13.18
C LYS A 135 -0.54 -7.11 -13.24
N ALA A 136 0.03 -8.24 -12.79
CA ALA A 136 1.47 -8.47 -12.81
C ALA A 136 2.02 -8.57 -14.25
N ALA A 137 1.36 -9.30 -15.15
CA ALA A 137 1.79 -9.42 -16.54
C ALA A 137 1.84 -8.06 -17.26
N VAL A 138 0.83 -7.21 -17.05
CA VAL A 138 0.82 -5.84 -17.61
C VAL A 138 1.97 -5.02 -17.05
N LEU A 139 2.16 -5.02 -15.73
CA LEU A 139 3.28 -4.32 -15.08
C LEU A 139 4.63 -4.79 -15.60
N LYS A 140 4.84 -6.10 -15.72
CA LYS A 140 6.08 -6.67 -16.20
C LYS A 140 6.41 -6.21 -17.61
N SER A 141 5.43 -6.30 -18.52
CA SER A 141 5.57 -5.81 -19.90
C SER A 141 5.95 -4.33 -19.94
N ARG A 142 5.29 -3.50 -19.14
CA ARG A 142 5.53 -2.04 -19.09
C ARG A 142 6.86 -1.66 -18.47
N LEU A 143 7.30 -2.40 -17.46
CA LEU A 143 8.53 -2.12 -16.70
C LEU A 143 9.76 -2.83 -17.29
N GLY A 144 9.58 -3.61 -18.37
CA GLY A 144 10.64 -4.41 -18.98
C GLY A 144 11.13 -5.56 -18.09
N VAL A 145 10.26 -6.09 -17.22
CA VAL A 145 10.54 -7.27 -16.40
C VAL A 145 10.20 -8.52 -17.22
N PRO A 146 11.11 -9.51 -17.34
CA PRO A 146 10.83 -10.79 -17.99
C PRO A 146 9.59 -11.47 -17.42
N SER A 147 8.79 -12.13 -18.26
CA SER A 147 7.52 -12.74 -17.84
C SER A 147 7.69 -13.88 -16.83
N ASP A 148 8.84 -14.56 -16.86
CA ASP A 148 9.25 -15.64 -15.95
C ASP A 148 9.89 -15.14 -14.64
N GLU A 149 10.23 -13.85 -14.55
CA GLU A 149 10.81 -13.25 -13.35
C GLU A 149 9.72 -12.71 -12.42
N PRO A 150 9.73 -12.99 -11.11
CA PRO A 150 8.76 -12.44 -10.18
C PRO A 150 8.81 -10.90 -10.11
N LEU A 151 7.66 -10.25 -10.28
CA LEU A 151 7.54 -8.80 -10.41
C LEU A 151 8.20 -8.01 -9.26
N LEU A 152 7.71 -8.14 -8.02
CA LEU A 152 8.19 -7.31 -6.90
C LEU A 152 9.69 -7.53 -6.58
N PRO A 153 10.22 -8.77 -6.56
CA PRO A 153 11.65 -9.00 -6.46
C PRO A 153 12.48 -8.30 -7.55
N ALA A 154 11.99 -8.28 -8.80
CA ALA A 154 12.65 -7.58 -9.91
C ALA A 154 12.69 -6.06 -9.67
N LEU A 155 11.59 -5.47 -9.18
CA LEU A 155 11.55 -4.04 -8.83
C LEU A 155 12.56 -3.67 -7.74
N GLY A 156 12.71 -4.53 -6.72
CA GLY A 156 13.69 -4.34 -5.65
C GLY A 156 15.15 -4.46 -6.12
N ARG A 157 15.42 -5.09 -7.27
CA ARG A 157 16.76 -5.20 -7.88
C ARG A 157 17.13 -4.05 -8.82
N ARG A 158 16.17 -3.19 -9.20
CA ARG A 158 16.45 -2.03 -10.06
C ARG A 158 17.42 -1.04 -9.39
N GLN A 159 18.00 -0.17 -10.19
CA GLN A 159 18.86 0.93 -9.72
C GLN A 159 18.33 2.27 -10.29
N PRO A 160 17.71 3.13 -9.45
CA PRO A 160 17.41 2.92 -8.04
C PRO A 160 16.36 1.79 -7.82
N PRO A 161 16.32 1.15 -6.63
CA PRO A 161 15.31 0.15 -6.33
C PRO A 161 13.93 0.81 -6.26
N VAL A 162 12.89 0.06 -6.63
CA VAL A 162 11.53 0.59 -6.79
C VAL A 162 10.56 -0.05 -5.81
N VAL A 163 9.70 0.76 -5.20
CA VAL A 163 8.47 0.29 -4.52
C VAL A 163 7.25 0.45 -5.42
N LEU A 164 6.27 -0.44 -5.27
CA LEU A 164 5.01 -0.36 -6.01
C LEU A 164 3.96 0.30 -5.11
N VAL A 165 3.28 1.33 -5.62
CA VAL A 165 2.12 1.95 -4.97
C VAL A 165 0.89 1.57 -5.78
N CYS A 166 -0.11 0.95 -5.16
CA CYS A 166 -1.31 0.47 -5.82
C CYS A 166 -2.56 0.93 -5.07
N ARG A 167 -3.63 1.20 -5.82
CA ARG A 167 -4.93 1.53 -5.25
C ARG A 167 -5.79 0.27 -5.23
N GLU A 168 -6.12 -0.26 -4.06
CA GLU A 168 -6.99 -1.45 -3.97
C GLU A 168 -8.47 -1.06 -4.14
N SER A 169 -8.88 0.07 -3.58
CA SER A 169 -10.26 0.54 -3.63
C SER A 169 -10.38 2.08 -3.61
N VAL A 170 -11.61 2.60 -3.54
CA VAL A 170 -11.84 4.05 -3.46
C VAL A 170 -11.38 4.58 -2.10
N GLY A 171 -10.17 5.16 -2.06
CA GLY A 171 -9.58 5.72 -0.84
C GLY A 171 -8.61 4.78 -0.13
N GLU A 172 -8.42 3.57 -0.64
CA GLU A 172 -7.45 2.61 -0.11
C GLU A 172 -6.25 2.50 -1.05
N TRP A 173 -5.12 2.98 -0.54
CA TRP A 173 -3.83 2.91 -1.20
C TRP A 173 -2.88 2.06 -0.39
N GLU A 174 -2.26 1.11 -1.08
CA GLU A 174 -1.24 0.24 -0.55
C GLU A 174 0.11 0.52 -1.19
N VAL A 175 1.16 0.25 -0.42
CA VAL A 175 2.55 0.29 -0.87
C VAL A 175 3.13 -1.08 -0.68
N ALA A 176 3.48 -1.75 -1.77
CA ALA A 176 4.18 -3.02 -1.75
C ALA A 176 5.69 -2.77 -1.82
N VAL A 177 6.38 -3.08 -0.73
CA VAL A 177 7.83 -2.96 -0.60
C VAL A 177 8.46 -4.34 -0.81
N PRO A 178 9.29 -4.52 -1.86
CA PRO A 178 9.97 -5.79 -2.12
C PRO A 178 10.78 -6.29 -0.92
N HIS A 179 10.76 -7.59 -0.65
CA HIS A 179 11.44 -8.16 0.52
C HIS A 179 12.97 -7.95 0.51
N ASN A 180 13.58 -8.02 -0.66
CA ASN A 180 15.01 -7.71 -0.85
C ASN A 180 15.36 -6.25 -0.51
N LEU A 181 14.40 -5.33 -0.63
CA LEU A 181 14.58 -3.92 -0.26
C LEU A 181 14.45 -3.69 1.25
N LEU A 182 13.55 -4.41 1.95
CA LEU A 182 13.35 -4.26 3.39
C LEU A 182 14.64 -4.45 4.19
N GLY A 183 15.43 -5.47 3.86
CA GLY A 183 16.70 -5.76 4.55
C GLY A 183 17.76 -4.68 4.29
N VAL A 184 17.81 -4.14 3.08
CA VAL A 184 18.73 -3.03 2.73
C VAL A 184 18.35 -1.77 3.50
N MET A 185 17.05 -1.42 3.50
CA MET A 185 16.55 -0.23 4.19
C MET A 185 16.73 -0.33 5.71
N ALA A 186 16.47 -1.50 6.30
CA ALA A 186 16.63 -1.72 7.74
C ALA A 186 18.10 -1.63 8.18
N ARG A 187 19.05 -2.16 7.41
CA ARG A 187 20.49 -2.10 7.76
C ARG A 187 21.10 -0.72 7.56
N GLY A 188 20.63 0.02 6.56
CA GLY A 188 21.14 1.35 6.25
C GLY A 188 20.63 2.46 7.15
N ASN A 189 19.74 2.17 8.11
CA ASN A 189 18.91 3.16 8.80
C ASN A 189 18.24 4.11 7.79
N ALA A 190 17.85 3.56 6.63
CA ALA A 190 17.38 4.37 5.52
C ALA A 190 15.97 4.90 5.81
N TRP A 191 15.14 4.20 6.59
CA TRP A 191 13.84 4.72 7.02
C TRP A 191 13.83 5.15 8.49
N GLU A 192 12.88 6.01 8.81
CA GLU A 192 12.49 6.28 10.20
C GLU A 192 11.28 5.40 10.53
N GLU A 193 11.38 4.61 11.59
CA GLU A 193 10.26 3.84 12.14
C GLU A 193 9.79 4.49 13.45
N ARG A 194 8.48 4.71 13.58
CA ARG A 194 7.87 5.25 14.80
C ARG A 194 6.62 4.47 15.18
N ARG A 195 6.59 3.94 16.41
CA ARG A 195 5.35 3.44 17.01
C ARG A 195 4.45 4.62 17.36
N VAL A 196 3.20 4.54 16.94
CA VAL A 196 2.25 5.65 17.06
C VAL A 196 1.15 5.30 18.07
N ALA A 197 0.61 4.09 18.01
CA ALA A 197 -0.39 3.62 18.95
C ALA A 197 -0.27 2.12 19.20
N GLU A 198 -0.78 1.69 20.34
CA GLU A 198 -0.97 0.28 20.68
C GLU A 198 -2.45 0.00 20.92
N PHE A 199 -2.85 -1.22 20.58
CA PHE A 199 -4.23 -1.69 20.64
C PHE A 199 -4.24 -3.06 21.30
N ARG A 200 -5.21 -3.31 22.18
CA ARG A 200 -5.45 -4.65 22.73
C ARG A 200 -6.93 -4.98 22.65
N PRO A 201 -7.29 -6.26 22.42
CA PRO A 201 -8.69 -6.64 22.31
C PRO A 201 -9.40 -6.38 23.64
N HIS A 202 -10.63 -5.86 23.56
CA HIS A 202 -11.56 -5.75 24.67
C HIS A 202 -12.81 -6.57 24.36
N THR A 203 -13.72 -6.75 25.31
CA THR A 203 -14.91 -7.60 25.10
C THR A 203 -15.73 -7.13 23.89
N GLY A 204 -16.06 -8.05 22.97
CA GLY A 204 -16.86 -7.78 21.78
C GLY A 204 -16.08 -7.09 20.66
N ILE A 205 -16.70 -6.11 19.98
CA ILE A 205 -16.11 -5.34 18.86
C ILE A 205 -15.29 -4.13 19.30
N THR A 206 -14.97 -4.03 20.58
CA THR A 206 -14.24 -2.89 21.13
C THR A 206 -12.82 -3.27 21.44
N ALA A 207 -11.91 -2.32 21.28
CA ALA A 207 -10.52 -2.45 21.71
C ALA A 207 -10.25 -1.42 22.81
N GLU A 208 -9.09 -1.54 23.42
CA GLU A 208 -8.48 -0.41 24.11
C GLU A 208 -7.29 0.06 23.27
N ALA A 209 -7.12 1.38 23.18
CA ALA A 209 -6.03 2.01 22.48
C ALA A 209 -5.26 2.94 23.41
N ARG A 210 -3.96 3.10 23.14
CA ARG A 210 -3.14 4.14 23.76
C ARG A 210 -2.13 4.71 22.76
N LEU A 211 -1.84 6.00 22.87
CA LEU A 211 -0.78 6.63 22.09
C LEU A 211 0.61 6.30 22.63
N CYS A 212 1.53 6.10 21.70
CA CYS A 212 2.95 6.06 21.99
C CYS A 212 3.53 7.48 21.93
N ARG A 213 4.10 7.97 23.03
CA ARG A 213 4.83 9.24 22.97
C ARG A 213 6.12 9.08 22.15
N PRO A 214 6.57 10.12 21.43
CA PRO A 214 7.76 10.04 20.58
C PRO A 214 9.03 9.59 21.31
N LYS A 215 9.14 9.81 22.63
CA LYS A 215 10.30 9.40 23.44
C LYS A 215 10.21 7.95 23.99
N CYS A 216 9.10 7.25 23.81
CA CYS A 216 8.83 5.95 24.45
C CYS A 216 9.18 4.74 23.57
N ALA A 217 10.00 4.91 22.53
CA ALA A 217 10.32 3.82 21.60
C ALA A 217 11.01 2.59 22.26
N LYS A 218 11.46 2.71 23.53
CA LYS A 218 12.25 1.65 24.20
C LYS A 218 11.80 1.27 25.62
N THR A 219 10.91 2.02 26.26
CA THR A 219 10.44 1.73 27.64
C THR A 219 8.94 2.00 27.76
N GLU A 220 8.23 1.24 28.60
CA GLU A 220 6.82 1.49 28.93
C GLU A 220 6.59 2.86 29.61
N GLU A 221 7.67 3.47 30.09
CA GLU A 221 7.69 4.80 30.71
C GLU A 221 7.29 5.89 29.71
N GLY A 222 5.99 6.21 29.70
CA GLY A 222 5.42 7.37 29.03
C GLY A 222 4.34 7.05 28.00
N ALA A 223 3.85 5.81 27.91
CA ALA A 223 2.59 5.56 27.25
C ALA A 223 1.45 6.27 28.01
N VAL A 224 0.48 6.85 27.27
CA VAL A 224 -0.75 7.36 27.90
C VAL A 224 -1.58 6.17 28.42
N PRO A 225 -2.52 6.41 29.37
CA PRO A 225 -3.45 5.37 29.81
C PRO A 225 -4.18 4.72 28.63
N TRP A 226 -4.63 3.49 28.85
CA TRP A 226 -5.52 2.82 27.90
C TRP A 226 -6.89 3.52 27.92
N HIS A 227 -7.42 3.76 26.73
CA HIS A 227 -8.75 4.31 26.54
C HIS A 227 -9.56 3.35 25.67
N ARG A 228 -10.88 3.28 25.91
CA ARG A 228 -11.76 2.51 25.04
C ARG A 228 -11.74 3.10 23.64
N TRP A 229 -11.57 2.25 22.64
CA TRP A 229 -11.60 2.58 21.23
C TRP A 229 -12.56 1.63 20.53
N ARG A 230 -13.42 2.15 19.66
CA ARG A 230 -14.33 1.31 18.86
C ARG A 230 -13.79 1.18 17.46
N ASP A 231 -13.97 0.00 16.88
CA ASP A 231 -13.69 -0.19 15.47
C ASP A 231 -14.52 0.80 14.62
N GLY A 232 -13.85 1.46 13.67
CA GLY A 232 -14.41 2.58 12.91
C GLY A 232 -14.40 3.95 13.59
N GLU A 233 -13.97 4.08 14.86
CA GLU A 233 -13.62 5.40 15.40
C GLU A 233 -12.37 5.91 14.70
N ASP A 234 -12.47 7.13 14.15
CA ASP A 234 -11.41 7.77 13.41
C ASP A 234 -10.11 7.76 14.25
N VAL A 235 -9.02 7.33 13.65
CA VAL A 235 -7.68 7.33 14.26
C VAL A 235 -7.27 8.76 14.65
N MET A 236 -7.88 9.78 14.04
CA MET A 236 -7.79 11.18 14.46
C MET A 236 -8.30 11.44 15.87
N SER A 237 -9.28 10.67 16.36
CA SER A 237 -9.75 10.76 17.75
C SER A 237 -8.66 10.39 18.76
N LEU A 238 -7.66 9.63 18.33
CA LEU A 238 -6.47 9.33 19.11
C LEU A 238 -5.43 10.47 19.04
N GLY A 239 -5.66 11.54 18.29
CA GLY A 239 -4.68 12.63 18.12
C GLY A 239 -3.48 12.25 17.25
N ILE A 240 -3.64 11.25 16.39
CA ILE A 240 -2.63 10.87 15.41
C ILE A 240 -2.71 11.89 14.27
N ALA A 241 -1.70 12.75 14.18
CA ALA A 241 -1.65 13.76 13.12
C ALA A 241 -1.56 13.09 11.74
N VAL A 242 -2.64 13.24 10.97
CA VAL A 242 -2.82 12.78 9.58
C VAL A 242 -2.13 13.69 8.56
N GLU A 243 -1.44 14.75 9.01
CA GLU A 243 -0.76 15.72 8.12
C GLU A 243 0.13 15.04 7.05
N ALA A 244 0.80 13.95 7.43
CA ALA A 244 1.66 13.14 6.54
C ALA A 244 0.90 12.32 5.47
N GLU A 245 -0.31 11.86 5.76
CA GLU A 245 -1.17 11.15 4.80
C GLU A 245 -1.67 12.12 3.73
N GLY A 246 -2.07 13.32 4.14
CA GLY A 246 -2.52 14.36 3.23
C GLY A 246 -1.47 14.75 2.20
N GLU A 247 -0.18 14.81 2.56
CA GLU A 247 0.89 15.13 1.60
C GLU A 247 1.14 13.98 0.62
N SER A 248 1.24 12.75 1.11
CA SER A 248 1.51 11.57 0.28
C SER A 248 0.38 11.31 -0.73
N ILE A 249 -0.87 11.39 -0.27
CA ILE A 249 -2.06 11.18 -1.11
C ILE A 249 -2.27 12.35 -2.08
N ARG A 250 -2.11 13.61 -1.62
CA ARG A 250 -2.23 14.78 -2.53
C ARG A 250 -1.18 14.72 -3.62
N TRP A 251 0.05 14.31 -3.29
CA TRP A 251 1.09 14.12 -4.26
C TRP A 251 0.73 13.03 -5.27
N LEU A 252 0.29 11.84 -4.83
CA LEU A 252 -0.15 10.77 -5.74
C LEU A 252 -1.29 11.25 -6.65
N SER A 253 -2.29 11.89 -6.06
CA SER A 253 -3.44 12.42 -6.79
C SER A 253 -3.03 13.47 -7.82
N GLY A 254 -2.08 14.34 -7.48
CA GLY A 254 -1.51 15.33 -8.40
C GLY A 254 -0.66 14.69 -9.51
N ALA A 255 0.12 13.66 -9.19
CA ALA A 255 0.93 12.94 -10.17
C ALA A 255 0.07 12.19 -11.18
N ILE A 256 -1.05 11.62 -10.73
CA ILE A 256 -2.04 10.92 -11.56
C ILE A 256 -2.84 11.91 -12.41
N ALA A 257 -3.26 13.04 -11.84
CA ALA A 257 -4.03 14.06 -12.55
C ALA A 257 -3.18 14.93 -13.49
N SER A 258 -1.85 14.81 -13.45
CA SER A 258 -0.96 15.58 -14.31
C SER A 258 -1.11 15.14 -15.76
N PRO A 259 -1.33 16.05 -16.72
CA PRO A 259 -1.39 15.72 -18.15
C PRO A 259 -0.07 15.18 -18.71
N VAL A 260 1.03 15.19 -17.94
CA VAL A 260 2.26 14.46 -18.32
C VAL A 260 2.10 12.94 -18.19
N ALA A 261 1.10 12.47 -17.44
CA ALA A 261 0.66 11.07 -17.49
C ALA A 261 -0.01 10.71 -18.83
N GLU A 262 -0.43 11.71 -19.62
CA GLU A 262 -0.84 11.52 -21.02
C GLU A 262 0.41 11.38 -21.88
N ASN A 263 0.75 10.13 -22.19
CA ASN A 263 1.63 9.63 -23.27
C ASN A 263 2.79 8.75 -22.77
N VAL A 264 2.44 7.56 -22.27
CA VAL A 264 3.35 6.40 -22.37
C VAL A 264 2.57 5.27 -23.04
N ALA A 265 2.61 5.27 -24.37
CA ALA A 265 2.18 4.23 -25.32
C ALA A 265 0.87 3.48 -24.99
N ARG A 266 -0.18 3.70 -25.80
CA ARG A 266 -1.12 2.61 -26.10
C ARG A 266 -0.28 1.46 -26.68
N THR A 267 -0.06 0.41 -25.90
CA THR A 267 0.56 -0.81 -26.40
C THR A 267 -0.53 -1.57 -27.13
N ASP A 268 -0.29 -1.94 -28.38
CA ASP A 268 -1.16 -2.87 -29.09
C ASP A 268 -1.36 -4.13 -28.23
N PRO A 269 -2.58 -4.69 -28.17
CA PRO A 269 -2.86 -5.87 -27.36
C PRO A 269 -1.96 -7.05 -27.80
N VAL A 270 -1.32 -7.69 -26.82
CA VAL A 270 -0.62 -8.98 -26.98
C VAL A 270 -1.64 -10.12 -26.95
#